data_AF-Q9R552-F1
#
_entry.id   AF-Q9R552-F1
#
_cell.length_a   1.000
_cell.length_b   1.000
_cell.length_c   1.000
_cell.angle_alpha   90.00
_cell.angle_beta   90.00
_cell.angle_gamma   90.00
#
_symmetry.space_group_name_H-M   'P 1'
#
loop_
_entity.id
_entity.type
_entity.pdbx_description
1 polymer ?
#
loop_
_entity_poly.entity_id
_entity_poly.type
_entity_poly.pdbx_seq_one_letter_code
_entity_poly.pdbx_strand_id
1 'polypeptide(L)' 'MSQNLFNVEDYRKLAQKRLPKMVYDYLEGGAEDEYGVKHNRDVFQQWRFKPKRLVDVS' A
#
# COMPACT_ATOMS: atom_id res chain seq x y z
N MET A 1 -17.41 14.30 -10.12
CA MET A 1 -15.95 14.36 -10.32
C MET A 1 -15.44 12.94 -10.52
N SER A 2 -14.64 12.69 -11.56
CA SER A 2 -13.96 11.40 -11.75
C SER A 2 -13.03 11.15 -10.56
N GLN A 3 -13.04 9.93 -10.00
CA GLN A 3 -12.07 9.55 -8.99
C GLN A 3 -10.84 8.98 -9.69
N ASN A 4 -9.70 9.64 -9.50
CA ASN A 4 -8.42 9.24 -10.07
C ASN A 4 -7.81 8.13 -9.20
N LEU A 5 -8.09 6.87 -9.55
CA LEU A 5 -7.62 5.69 -8.84
C LEU A 5 -6.71 4.89 -9.76
N PHE A 6 -5.40 4.93 -9.51
CA PHE A 6 -4.39 4.30 -10.37
C PHE A 6 -3.57 3.23 -9.66
N ASN A 7 -3.58 3.22 -8.33
CA ASN A 7 -2.84 2.27 -7.52
C ASN A 7 -3.59 1.94 -6.22
N VAL A 8 -3.08 0.96 -5.46
CA VAL A 8 -3.68 0.48 -4.20
C VAL A 8 -3.81 1.59 -3.15
N GLU A 9 -2.83 2.50 -3.10
CA GLU A 9 -2.82 3.62 -2.13
C GLU A 9 -3.97 4.61 -2.38
N ASP A 10 -4.39 4.78 -3.63
CA ASP A 10 -5.54 5.64 -3.95
C ASP A 10 -6.85 5.08 -3.40
N TYR A 11 -7.03 3.76 -3.48
CA TYR A 11 -8.18 3.09 -2.87
C TYR A 11 -8.16 3.18 -1.34
N ARG A 12 -6.97 3.09 -0.72
CA ARG A 12 -6.79 3.27 0.73
C ARG A 12 -7.24 4.67 1.17
N LYS A 13 -6.83 5.71 0.44
CA LYS A 13 -7.25 7.11 0.67
C LYS A 13 -8.76 7.29 0.46
N LEU A 14 -9.34 6.63 -0.53
CA LEU A 14 -10.78 6.66 -0.76
C LEU A 14 -11.54 5.99 0.39
N ALA A 15 -11.06 4.84 0.86
CA ALA A 15 -11.64 4.14 2.01
C ALA A 15 -11.59 5.00 3.28
N GLN A 16 -10.46 5.68 3.54
CA GLN A 16 -10.31 6.62 4.65
C GLN A 16 -11.35 7.76 4.62
N LYS A 17 -11.68 8.27 3.42
CA LYS A 17 -12.69 9.32 3.24
C LYS A 17 -14.12 8.83 3.40
N ARG A 18 -14.39 7.56 3.08
CA ARG A 18 -15.74 6.99 2.99
C ARG A 18 -16.18 6.28 4.26
N LEU A 19 -15.26 5.62 4.97
CA LEU A 19 -15.57 4.80 6.14
C LEU A 19 -15.66 5.65 7.40
N PRO A 20 -16.55 5.32 8.36
CA PRO A 20 -16.50 5.90 9.70
C PRO A 20 -15.14 5.61 10.36
N LYS A 21 -14.64 6.56 11.17
CA LYS A 21 -13.30 6.47 11.78
C LYS A 21 -13.04 5.13 12.49
N MET A 22 -13.97 4.67 13.33
CA MET A 22 -13.83 3.38 14.04
C MET A 22 -13.65 2.18 13.10
N VAL A 23 -14.34 2.18 11.95
CA VAL A 23 -14.26 1.09 10.97
C VAL A 23 -12.93 1.17 10.21
N TYR A 24 -12.49 2.38 9.86
CA TYR A 24 -11.20 2.59 9.21
C TYR A 24 -10.03 2.22 10.11
N ASP A 25 -10.06 2.63 11.38
CA ASP A 25 -9.04 2.31 12.37
C ASP A 25 -8.95 0.80 12.65
N TYR A 26 -10.08 0.09 12.66
CA TYR A 26 -10.09 -1.38 12.75
C TYR A 26 -9.44 -2.05 11.53
N LEU A 27 -9.60 -1.48 10.34
CA LEU A 27 -9.05 -2.02 9.09
C LEU A 27 -7.54 -1.76 8.96
N GLU A 28 -7.08 -0.55 9.30
CA GLU A 28 -5.68 -0.13 9.12
C GLU A 28 -4.79 -0.40 10.34
N GLY A 29 -5.38 -0.53 11.52
CA GLY A 29 -4.64 -0.58 12.78
C GLY A 29 -3.65 -1.74 12.86
N GLY A 30 -2.44 -1.43 13.32
CA GLY A 30 -1.43 -2.42 13.69
C GLY A 30 -1.52 -2.81 15.16
N ALA A 31 -0.69 -3.79 15.57
CA ALA A 31 -0.53 -4.12 16.98
C ALA A 31 0.38 -3.10 17.68
N GLU A 32 0.04 -2.73 18.91
CA GLU A 32 0.85 -1.91 19.83
C GLU A 32 1.37 -0.62 19.18
N ASP A 33 2.69 -0.46 19.06
CA ASP A 33 3.36 0.72 18.48
C ASP A 33 3.39 0.72 16.93
N GLU A 34 2.72 -0.24 16.30
CA GLU A 34 2.61 -0.36 14.84
C GLU A 34 3.95 -0.54 14.09
N TYR A 35 5.03 -0.92 14.81
CA TYR A 35 6.33 -1.20 14.18
C TYR A 35 6.25 -2.29 13.13
N GLY A 36 5.38 -3.29 13.32
CA GLY A 36 5.17 -4.39 12.37
C GLY A 36 4.63 -3.92 11.02
N VAL A 37 3.61 -3.06 10.99
CA VAL A 37 3.02 -2.58 9.72
C VAL A 37 4.01 -1.73 8.92
N LYS A 38 4.82 -0.92 9.61
CA LYS A 38 5.90 -0.16 8.99
C LYS A 38 7.01 -1.08 8.47
N HIS A 39 7.50 -1.99 9.32
CA HIS A 39 8.55 -2.94 8.95
C HIS A 39 8.19 -3.78 7.73
N ASN A 40 6.94 -4.27 7.66
CA ASN A 40 6.43 -5.06 6.54
C ASN A 40 6.47 -4.31 5.20
N ARG A 41 6.38 -2.98 5.21
CA ARG A 41 6.51 -2.16 3.99
C ARG A 41 7.97 -1.89 3.67
N ASP A 42 8.76 -1.57 4.69
CA ASP A 42 10.17 -1.20 4.55
C ASP A 42 11.03 -2.37 4.05
N VAL A 43 10.69 -3.62 4.41
CA VAL A 43 11.45 -4.81 3.99
C VAL A 43 11.52 -4.97 2.47
N PHE A 44 10.51 -4.51 1.72
CA PHE A 44 10.54 -4.57 0.25
C PHE A 44 11.66 -3.72 -0.35
N GLN A 45 12.09 -2.65 0.32
CA GLN A 45 13.19 -1.79 -0.14
C GLN A 45 14.57 -2.44 0.00
N GLN A 46 14.67 -3.53 0.77
CA GLN A 46 15.89 -4.29 0.94
C GLN A 46 16.18 -5.16 -0.30
N TRP A 47 15.16 -5.45 -1.11
CA TRP A 47 15.28 -6.23 -2.33
C TRP A 47 15.31 -5.33 -3.56
N ARG A 48 16.12 -5.69 -4.56
CA ARG A 48 16.25 -4.92 -5.80
C ARG A 48 16.12 -5.80 -7.02
N PHE A 49 15.55 -5.24 -8.08
CA PHE A 49 15.52 -5.89 -9.38
C PHE A 49 16.91 -5.89 -10.02
N LYS A 50 17.23 -6.98 -10.72
CA LYS A 50 18.32 -7.06 -11.71
C LYS A 50 17.72 -7.34 -13.08
N PRO A 51 17.21 -6.30 -13.79
CA PRO A 51 16.52 -6.50 -15.05
C PRO A 51 17.44 -7.10 -16.11
N LYS A 52 16.93 -8.09 -16.87
CA LYS A 52 17.61 -8.62 -18.06
C LYS A 52 17.26 -7.75 -19.27
N ARG A 53 18.22 -7.55 -20.18
CA ARG A 53 18.06 -6.78 -21.43
C ARG A 53 18.11 -7.73 -22.62
N LEU A 54 17.61 -7.27 -23.77
CA LEU A 54 17.53 -8.06 -25.01
C LEU A 54 16.70 -9.34 -24.85
N VAL A 55 15.69 -9.30 -23.99
CA VAL A 55 14.70 -10.36 -23.82
C VAL A 55 13.43 -9.88 -24.49
N ASP A 56 12.85 -10.70 -25.36
CA ASP A 56 11.53 -10.46 -25.92
C ASP A 56 10.47 -10.55 -24.81
N VAL A 57 9.64 -9.52 -24.70
CA VAL A 57 8.57 -9.35 -23.70
C VAL A 57 7.26 -8.88 -24.34
N SER A 58 7.13 -9.05 -25.67
CA SER A 58 5.95 -8.69 -26.44
C SER A 58 4.79 -9.68 -26.30
#